data_AF-A0A7K1SK70-F1
#
_entry.id   AF-A0A7K1SK70-F1
#
_cell.length_a   1.000
_cell.length_b   1.000
_cell.length_c   1.000
_cell.angle_alpha   90.00
_cell.angle_beta   90.00
_cell.angle_gamma   90.00
#
_symmetry.space_group_name_H-M   'P 1'
#
loop_
_entity.id
_entity.type
_entity.pdbx_description
1 polymer ?
#
loop_
_entity_poly.entity_id
_entity_poly.type
_entity_poly.pdbx_seq_one_letter_code
_entity_poly.pdbx_strand_id
1 'polypeptide(L)'
;MNSDQQEPDWLDGGYFYEGRHLQNFLDFHLITHKQLAERMNITTQAIGTYTRSPTISRRILAKILTALQISREAYMKPLHSLVPPLPEGHLLKAYMYQRKIPQVWLAQKLNKTKPAITAYFKSKTLKQQVRDEILEALGTTYENVFGDRQPLSTTTQQVVHQEPSVPPPLDDALTMVRRQLAEWQALLSQLQAQNAPAQLLSFCQYQIWHLELSLPALGLSISV
;
A
#
# COMPACT_ATOMS: atom_id res chain seq x y z
N MET A 1 -22.23 -16.33 34.38
CA MET A 1 -22.02 -17.16 33.19
C MET A 1 -20.92 -16.50 32.37
N ASN A 2 -19.68 -16.92 32.59
CA ASN A 2 -18.54 -16.42 31.83
C ASN A 2 -18.51 -17.18 30.51
N SER A 3 -18.63 -16.48 29.40
CA SER A 3 -18.36 -17.03 28.09
C SER A 3 -16.87 -17.27 27.99
N ASP A 4 -16.45 -18.51 28.22
CA ASP A 4 -15.12 -18.99 27.88
C ASP A 4 -14.90 -18.75 26.39
N GLN A 5 -14.24 -17.62 26.09
CA GLN A 5 -13.69 -17.37 24.76
C GLN A 5 -12.60 -18.41 24.54
N GLN A 6 -13.00 -19.50 23.90
CA GLN A 6 -12.15 -20.56 23.42
C GLN A 6 -10.96 -19.93 22.69
N GLU A 7 -9.78 -20.01 23.29
CA GLU A 7 -8.57 -19.49 22.69
C GLU A 7 -8.31 -20.29 21.41
N PRO A 8 -7.97 -19.64 20.29
CA PRO A 8 -7.91 -20.33 19.03
C PRO A 8 -6.69 -21.27 18.99
N ASP A 9 -6.91 -22.50 18.52
CA ASP A 9 -6.03 -23.69 18.59
C ASP A 9 -4.59 -23.54 18.05
N TRP A 10 -4.24 -22.41 17.46
CA TRP A 10 -2.95 -22.19 16.80
C TRP A 10 -1.87 -21.57 17.70
N LEU A 11 -2.07 -21.58 19.03
CA LEU A 11 -1.17 -20.99 20.02
C LEU A 11 0.11 -21.80 20.31
N ASP A 12 0.39 -22.92 19.63
CA ASP A 12 1.50 -23.84 20.01
C ASP A 12 2.87 -23.62 19.31
N GLY A 13 3.00 -22.69 18.37
CA GLY A 13 4.29 -22.47 17.67
C GLY A 13 5.07 -21.28 18.20
N GLY A 14 6.26 -21.50 18.79
CA GLY A 14 7.27 -20.60 19.40
C GLY A 14 7.64 -19.24 18.76
N TYR A 15 6.85 -18.70 17.83
CA TYR A 15 7.07 -17.42 17.19
C TYR A 15 6.71 -16.26 18.12
N PHE A 16 7.64 -15.31 18.25
CA PHE A 16 7.42 -13.97 18.79
C PHE A 16 7.09 -13.03 17.63
N TYR A 17 6.04 -12.22 17.77
CA TYR A 17 5.63 -11.27 16.75
C TYR A 17 6.16 -9.88 17.10
N GLU A 18 6.95 -9.27 16.22
CA GLU A 18 7.53 -7.96 16.52
C GLU A 18 6.50 -6.83 16.35
N GLY A 19 6.51 -5.86 17.27
CA GLY A 19 5.71 -4.64 17.13
C GLY A 19 6.01 -3.87 15.86
N ARG A 20 7.26 -3.90 15.41
CA ARG A 20 7.69 -3.29 14.15
C ARG A 20 7.00 -3.92 12.94
N HIS A 21 6.77 -5.24 12.94
CA HIS A 21 6.02 -5.91 11.88
C HIS A 21 4.56 -5.45 11.86
N LEU A 22 3.92 -5.32 13.02
CA LEU A 22 2.59 -4.73 13.14
C LEU A 22 2.55 -3.29 12.62
N GLN A 23 3.53 -2.44 12.99
CA GLN A 23 3.61 -1.07 12.50
C GLN A 23 3.67 -1.02 10.97
N ASN A 24 4.57 -1.80 10.37
CA ASN A 24 4.71 -1.90 8.92
C ASN A 24 3.42 -2.40 8.25
N PHE A 25 2.73 -3.36 8.89
CA PHE A 25 1.46 -3.88 8.40
C PHE A 25 0.36 -2.82 8.39
N LEU A 26 0.24 -2.04 9.47
CA LEU A 26 -0.73 -0.95 9.58
C LEU A 26 -0.44 0.17 8.58
N ASP A 27 0.83 0.57 8.45
CA ASP A 27 1.27 1.56 7.48
C ASP A 27 0.99 1.09 6.05
N PHE A 28 1.22 -0.18 5.76
CA PHE A 28 0.96 -0.78 4.46
C PHE A 28 -0.54 -0.72 4.08
N HIS A 29 -1.43 -1.02 5.03
CA HIS A 29 -2.88 -0.98 4.80
C HIS A 29 -3.51 0.40 5.05
N LEU A 30 -2.69 1.44 5.28
CA LEU A 30 -3.13 2.79 5.63
C LEU A 30 -4.09 2.84 6.84
N ILE A 31 -3.91 1.91 7.78
CA ILE A 31 -4.70 1.81 9.00
C ILE A 31 -4.02 2.66 10.06
N THR A 32 -4.67 3.75 10.44
CA THR A 32 -4.17 4.60 11.52
C THR A 32 -4.32 3.91 12.87
N HIS A 33 -3.46 4.28 13.84
CA HIS A 33 -3.60 3.80 15.22
C HIS A 33 -4.97 4.12 15.81
N LYS A 34 -5.57 5.25 15.42
CA LYS A 34 -6.92 5.66 15.85
C LYS A 34 -7.99 4.67 15.34
N GLN A 35 -7.96 4.33 14.06
CA GLN A 35 -8.91 3.38 13.47
C GLN A 35 -8.80 1.99 14.10
N LEU A 36 -7.58 1.51 14.34
CA LEU A 36 -7.40 0.22 15.02
C LEU A 36 -7.86 0.27 16.48
N ALA A 37 -7.57 1.36 17.19
CA ALA A 37 -8.00 1.57 18.57
C ALA A 37 -9.54 1.56 18.70
N GLU A 38 -10.24 2.23 17.78
CA GLU A 38 -11.71 2.22 17.70
C GLU A 38 -12.27 0.81 17.48
N ARG A 39 -11.70 0.06 16.52
CA ARG A 39 -12.13 -1.33 16.23
C ARG A 39 -11.88 -2.30 17.38
N MET A 40 -10.84 -2.05 18.17
CA MET A 40 -10.47 -2.88 19.32
C MET A 40 -11.10 -2.41 20.64
N ASN A 41 -11.79 -1.26 20.64
CA ASN A 41 -12.30 -0.60 21.84
C ASN A 41 -11.22 -0.38 22.92
N ILE A 42 -10.04 0.11 22.51
CA ILE A 42 -8.91 0.45 23.38
C ILE A 42 -8.36 1.84 23.04
N THR A 43 -7.37 2.33 23.79
CA THR A 43 -6.79 3.64 23.54
C THR A 43 -5.77 3.61 22.40
N THR A 44 -5.65 4.73 21.66
CA THR A 44 -4.60 4.93 20.64
C THR A 44 -3.20 4.75 21.23
N GLN A 45 -3.02 5.10 22.51
CA GLN A 45 -1.75 4.91 23.23
C GLN A 45 -1.41 3.43 23.40
N ALA A 46 -2.39 2.56 23.67
CA ALA A 46 -2.18 1.12 23.76
C ALA A 46 -1.71 0.53 22.42
N ILE A 47 -2.29 0.97 21.30
CA ILE A 47 -1.82 0.59 19.95
C ILE A 47 -0.39 1.07 19.69
N GLY A 48 -0.07 2.30 20.10
CA GLY A 48 1.29 2.85 20.05
C GLY A 48 2.30 2.02 20.85
N THR A 49 1.90 1.47 21.99
CA THR A 49 2.72 0.55 22.78
C THR A 49 2.96 -0.77 22.05
N TYR A 50 1.92 -1.37 21.45
CA TYR A 50 2.06 -2.63 20.72
C TYR A 50 2.97 -2.51 19.51
N THR A 51 2.82 -1.45 18.72
CA THR A 51 3.61 -1.19 17.50
C THR A 51 5.08 -0.86 17.78
N ARG A 52 5.42 -0.42 18.99
CA ARG A 52 6.81 -0.14 19.42
C ARG A 52 7.41 -1.27 20.27
N SER A 53 6.60 -2.23 20.69
CA SER A 53 7.06 -3.33 21.53
C SER A 53 8.04 -4.21 20.75
N PRO A 54 9.16 -4.66 21.36
CA PRO A 54 10.03 -5.65 20.74
C PRO A 54 9.29 -6.95 20.44
N THR A 55 8.31 -7.29 21.28
CA THR A 55 7.47 -8.48 21.12
C THR A 55 6.02 -8.17 21.49
N ILE A 56 5.08 -8.64 20.68
CA ILE A 56 3.64 -8.63 20.96
C ILE A 56 3.23 -10.04 21.38
N SER A 57 2.43 -10.14 22.44
CA SER A 57 1.89 -11.42 22.86
C SER A 57 0.89 -11.96 21.84
N ARG A 58 0.84 -13.29 21.67
CA ARG A 58 -0.06 -13.94 20.70
C ARG A 58 -1.52 -13.55 20.90
N ARG A 59 -1.95 -13.44 22.17
CA ARG A 59 -3.31 -13.03 22.54
C ARG A 59 -3.65 -11.61 22.07
N ILE A 60 -2.71 -10.68 22.19
CA ILE A 60 -2.91 -9.30 21.71
C ILE A 60 -2.95 -9.28 20.19
N LEU A 61 -2.03 -10.00 19.53
CA LEU A 61 -2.02 -10.08 18.08
C LEU A 61 -3.32 -10.70 17.53
N ALA A 62 -3.80 -11.80 18.12
CA ALA A 62 -5.07 -12.42 17.72
C ALA A 62 -6.23 -11.41 17.76
N LYS A 63 -6.34 -10.64 18.86
CA LYS A 63 -7.35 -9.58 18.99
C LYS A 63 -7.21 -8.51 17.90
N ILE A 64 -5.98 -8.11 17.57
CA ILE A 64 -5.71 -7.15 16.49
C ILE A 64 -6.19 -7.71 15.15
N LEU A 65 -5.82 -8.95 14.83
CA LEU A 65 -6.18 -9.60 13.57
C LEU A 65 -7.70 -9.78 13.43
N THR A 66 -8.38 -10.18 14.51
CA THR A 66 -9.85 -10.25 14.56
C THR A 66 -10.48 -8.87 14.33
N ALA A 67 -10.00 -7.83 15.01
CA ALA A 67 -10.50 -6.47 14.83
C ALA A 67 -10.27 -5.92 13.41
N LEU A 68 -9.24 -6.42 12.73
CA LEU A 68 -8.94 -6.08 11.34
C LEU A 68 -9.65 -6.98 10.32
N GLN A 69 -10.28 -8.08 10.76
CA GLN A 69 -10.85 -9.12 9.90
C GLN A 69 -9.82 -9.74 8.94
N ILE A 70 -8.60 -9.94 9.44
CA ILE A 70 -7.47 -10.43 8.65
C ILE A 70 -7.06 -11.80 9.16
N SER A 71 -6.87 -12.76 8.25
CA SER A 71 -6.40 -14.09 8.62
C SER A 71 -4.93 -14.06 9.04
N ARG A 72 -4.54 -15.03 9.87
CA ARG A 72 -3.14 -15.16 10.29
C ARG A 72 -2.22 -15.35 9.08
N GLU A 73 -2.64 -16.13 8.10
CA GLU A 73 -1.89 -16.39 6.87
C GLU A 73 -1.68 -15.09 6.08
N ALA A 74 -2.70 -14.22 6.00
CA ALA A 74 -2.57 -12.92 5.35
C ALA A 74 -1.61 -11.97 6.10
N TYR A 75 -1.58 -12.04 7.43
CA TYR A 75 -0.64 -11.26 8.26
C TYR A 75 0.80 -11.80 8.25
N MET A 76 0.94 -13.13 8.18
CA MET A 76 2.21 -13.85 8.17
C MET A 76 2.82 -13.92 6.77
N LYS A 77 2.04 -13.69 5.71
CA LYS A 77 2.59 -13.53 4.37
C LYS A 77 3.70 -12.48 4.45
N PRO A 78 4.91 -12.80 3.97
CA PRO A 78 6.02 -11.88 4.05
C PRO A 78 5.57 -10.55 3.47
N LEU A 79 5.65 -9.46 4.24
CA LEU A 79 5.14 -8.16 3.80
C LEU A 79 5.72 -7.78 2.43
N HIS A 80 6.97 -8.19 2.15
CA HIS A 80 7.69 -8.09 0.86
C HIS A 80 6.99 -8.79 -0.33
N SER A 81 6.22 -9.85 -0.10
CA SER A 81 5.40 -10.55 -1.11
C SER A 81 4.04 -9.91 -1.37
N LEU A 82 3.66 -8.91 -0.55
CA LEU A 82 2.43 -8.14 -0.66
C LEU A 82 2.70 -6.64 -0.96
N VAL A 83 3.95 -6.25 -1.24
CA VAL A 83 4.37 -4.84 -1.38
C VAL A 83 3.84 -4.23 -2.68
N PRO A 84 2.90 -3.27 -2.65
CA PRO A 84 2.90 -2.22 -3.64
C PRO A 84 4.20 -1.43 -3.41
N PRO A 85 4.89 -1.04 -4.50
CA PRO A 85 6.17 -0.37 -4.40
C PRO A 85 6.11 0.76 -3.37
N LEU A 86 6.98 0.70 -2.33
CA LEU A 86 7.14 1.79 -1.36
C LEU A 86 7.13 3.13 -2.11
N PRO A 87 6.33 4.12 -1.73
CA PRO A 87 6.31 5.43 -2.37
C PRO A 87 7.71 5.96 -2.65
N GLU A 88 7.92 6.54 -3.84
CA GLU A 88 9.24 7.09 -4.22
C GLU A 88 9.73 8.11 -3.19
N GLY A 89 8.82 8.89 -2.59
CA GLY A 89 9.16 9.81 -1.51
C GLY A 89 9.76 9.15 -0.26
N HIS A 90 9.26 7.97 0.11
CA HIS A 90 9.78 7.22 1.26
C HIS A 90 11.15 6.62 0.96
N LEU A 91 11.35 6.14 -0.27
CA LEU A 91 12.64 5.61 -0.72
C LEU A 91 13.71 6.71 -0.75
N LEU A 92 13.38 7.86 -1.31
CA LEU A 92 14.25 9.04 -1.29
C LEU A 92 14.63 9.44 0.14
N LYS A 93 13.64 9.48 1.05
CA LYS A 93 13.87 9.81 2.46
C LYS A 93 14.81 8.79 3.13
N ALA A 94 14.60 7.50 2.87
CA ALA A 94 15.43 6.43 3.40
C ALA A 94 16.88 6.52 2.88
N TYR A 95 17.05 6.75 1.58
CA TYR A 95 18.36 6.95 0.96
C TYR A 95 19.13 8.13 1.59
N MET A 96 18.47 9.28 1.73
CA MET A 96 19.07 10.46 2.35
C MET A 96 19.45 10.21 3.82
N TYR A 97 18.59 9.50 4.56
CA TYR A 97 18.87 9.14 5.96
C TYR A 97 20.10 8.24 6.07
N GLN A 98 20.21 7.21 5.23
CA GLN A 98 21.36 6.29 5.21
C GLN A 98 22.68 7.01 4.89
N ARG A 99 22.63 7.96 3.96
CA ARG A 99 23.79 8.78 3.55
C ARG A 99 24.04 9.98 4.47
N LYS A 100 23.25 10.15 5.54
CA LYS A 100 23.30 11.29 6.47
C LYS A 100 23.18 12.65 5.77
N ILE A 101 22.44 12.72 4.66
CA ILE A 101 22.24 13.94 3.89
C ILE A 101 21.10 14.75 4.54
N PRO A 102 21.37 15.98 5.03
CA PRO A 102 20.33 16.80 5.62
C PRO A 102 19.29 17.23 4.58
N GLN A 103 18.01 17.24 4.95
CA GLN A 103 16.95 17.75 4.08
C GLN A 103 17.19 19.21 3.64
N VAL A 104 17.77 20.02 4.52
CA VAL A 104 18.11 21.43 4.25
C VAL A 104 19.15 21.54 3.13
N TRP A 105 20.09 20.59 3.06
CA TRP A 105 21.09 20.56 2.01
C TRP A 105 20.45 20.32 0.63
N LEU A 106 19.53 19.36 0.54
CA LEU A 106 18.84 19.08 -0.74
C LEU A 106 17.94 20.26 -1.15
N ALA A 107 17.29 20.91 -0.18
CA ALA A 107 16.52 22.12 -0.42
C ALA A 107 17.39 23.24 -1.04
N GLN A 108 18.58 23.47 -0.50
CA GLN A 108 19.53 24.46 -1.03
C GLN A 108 20.02 24.08 -2.42
N LYS A 109 20.39 22.81 -2.64
CA LYS A 109 20.88 22.33 -3.94
C LYS A 109 19.87 22.46 -5.07
N LEU A 110 18.59 22.26 -4.77
CA LEU A 110 17.50 22.35 -5.76
C LEU A 110 16.88 23.75 -5.85
N ASN A 111 17.39 24.73 -5.09
CA ASN A 111 16.78 26.04 -4.93
C ASN A 111 15.27 25.95 -4.58
N LYS A 112 14.93 25.04 -3.63
CA LYS A 112 13.57 24.80 -3.13
C LYS A 112 13.48 25.10 -1.63
N THR A 113 12.27 25.24 -1.13
CA THR A 113 12.02 25.40 0.30
C THR A 113 12.04 24.05 1.02
N LYS A 114 12.38 24.03 2.31
CA LYS A 114 12.33 22.81 3.14
C LYS A 114 10.94 22.14 3.10
N PRO A 115 9.80 22.86 3.19
CA PRO A 115 8.48 22.27 3.03
C PRO A 115 8.26 21.56 1.68
N ALA A 116 8.81 22.08 0.59
CA ALA A 116 8.71 21.42 -0.72
C ALA A 116 9.41 20.06 -0.73
N ILE A 117 10.61 19.96 -0.13
CA ILE A 117 11.29 18.67 0.03
C ILE A 117 10.51 17.72 0.96
N THR A 118 9.88 18.23 2.02
CA THR A 118 8.99 17.42 2.87
C THR A 118 7.82 16.86 2.08
N ALA A 119 7.26 17.64 1.14
CA ALA A 119 6.19 17.20 0.27
C ALA A 119 6.66 16.05 -0.64
N TYR A 120 7.88 16.15 -1.20
CA TYR A 120 8.47 15.05 -2.00
C TYR A 120 8.58 13.75 -1.20
N PHE A 121 8.97 13.81 0.08
CA PHE A 121 9.04 12.61 0.93
C PHE A 121 7.69 11.95 1.20
N LYS A 122 6.59 12.71 1.08
CA LYS A 122 5.23 12.22 1.29
C LYS A 122 4.56 11.77 -0.01
N SER A 123 5.17 12.03 -1.17
CA SER A 123 4.62 11.70 -2.47
C SER A 123 4.68 10.20 -2.76
N LYS A 124 3.56 9.67 -3.31
CA LYS A 124 3.48 8.30 -3.83
C LYS A 124 4.47 8.08 -4.99
N THR A 125 4.48 9.04 -5.93
CA THR A 125 5.37 9.07 -7.09
C THR A 125 5.89 10.49 -7.27
N LEU A 126 7.16 10.65 -7.61
CA LEU A 126 7.74 11.94 -7.97
C LEU A 126 7.48 12.21 -9.45
N LYS A 127 7.22 13.48 -9.80
CA LYS A 127 7.21 13.89 -11.20
C LYS A 127 8.60 13.63 -11.79
N GLN A 128 8.67 13.13 -13.02
CA GLN A 128 9.93 12.77 -13.67
C GLN A 128 10.98 13.89 -13.59
N GLN A 129 10.61 15.11 -13.98
CA GLN A 129 11.49 16.28 -13.85
C GLN A 129 12.06 16.47 -12.44
N VAL A 130 11.19 16.40 -11.41
CA VAL A 130 11.61 16.55 -10.01
C VAL A 130 12.54 15.42 -9.59
N ARG A 131 12.28 14.20 -10.08
CA ARG A 131 13.10 13.03 -9.80
C ARG A 131 14.49 13.19 -10.39
N ASP A 132 14.59 13.59 -11.65
CA ASP A 132 15.85 13.75 -12.37
C ASP A 132 16.68 14.87 -11.72
N GLU A 133 16.06 16.00 -11.38
CA GLU A 133 16.70 17.09 -10.62
C GLU A 133 17.26 16.59 -9.27
N ILE A 134 16.52 15.75 -8.54
CA ILE A 134 16.96 15.18 -7.26
C ILE A 134 18.13 14.21 -7.45
N LEU A 135 18.07 13.33 -8.46
CA LEU A 135 19.12 12.35 -8.75
C LEU A 135 20.42 13.04 -9.17
N GLU A 136 20.32 14.06 -10.01
CA GLU A 136 21.44 14.91 -10.41
C GLU A 136 22.05 15.61 -9.20
N ALA A 137 21.22 16.24 -8.35
CA ALA A 137 21.70 16.92 -7.14
C ALA A 137 22.38 15.97 -6.15
N LEU A 138 21.92 14.72 -6.06
CA LEU A 138 22.49 13.68 -5.21
C LEU A 138 23.69 12.96 -5.84
N GLY A 139 23.98 13.18 -7.13
CA GLY A 139 25.04 12.51 -7.87
C GLY A 139 24.87 10.99 -7.88
N THR A 140 23.64 10.49 -8.04
CA THR A 140 23.30 9.07 -7.96
C THR A 140 22.35 8.65 -9.06
N THR A 141 22.17 7.34 -9.25
CA THR A 141 21.26 6.78 -10.27
C THR A 141 19.90 6.44 -9.67
N TYR A 142 18.91 6.23 -10.54
CA TYR A 142 17.57 5.84 -10.14
C TYR A 142 17.60 4.54 -9.33
N GLU A 143 18.33 3.53 -9.80
CA GLU A 143 18.41 2.20 -9.20
C GLU A 143 18.99 2.26 -7.79
N ASN A 144 19.96 3.15 -7.56
CA ASN A 144 20.57 3.32 -6.25
C ASN A 144 19.63 3.92 -5.20
N VAL A 145 18.61 4.69 -5.63
CA VAL A 145 17.67 5.36 -4.72
C VAL A 145 16.35 4.60 -4.65
N PHE A 146 15.90 4.04 -5.77
CA PHE A 146 14.57 3.49 -5.94
C PHE A 146 14.55 1.97 -6.25
N GLY A 147 15.70 1.34 -6.48
CA GLY A 147 15.86 -0.09 -6.80
C GLY A 147 15.62 -0.43 -8.28
N ASP A 148 15.54 -1.72 -8.63
CA ASP A 148 15.25 -2.27 -9.98
C ASP A 148 13.85 -1.95 -10.53
N ARG A 149 13.21 -0.91 -10.01
CA ARG A 149 11.94 -0.43 -10.54
C ARG A 149 12.26 0.25 -11.85
N GLN A 150 12.00 -0.41 -12.97
CA GLN A 150 11.99 0.34 -14.21
C GLN A 150 10.99 1.48 -14.03
N PRO A 151 11.36 2.74 -14.36
CA PRO A 151 10.34 3.75 -14.58
C PRO A 151 9.37 3.13 -15.59
N LEU A 152 8.06 3.25 -15.34
CA LEU A 152 7.04 2.92 -16.33
C LEU A 152 7.46 3.63 -17.62
N SER A 153 8.14 2.90 -18.49
CA SER A 153 8.68 3.44 -19.71
C SER A 153 7.43 3.68 -20.53
N THR A 154 7.23 4.94 -20.89
CA THR A 154 6.25 5.37 -21.87
C THR A 154 6.51 4.59 -23.14
N THR A 155 5.89 3.42 -23.29
CA THR A 155 5.58 2.88 -24.60
C THR A 155 4.52 3.80 -25.17
N THR A 156 4.99 4.70 -26.03
CA THR A 156 4.21 5.44 -27.00
C THR A 156 3.22 4.52 -27.69
N GLN A 157 1.97 4.52 -27.24
CA GLN A 157 0.83 4.40 -28.15
C GLN A 157 0.22 5.78 -28.22
N GLN A 158 0.42 6.41 -29.38
CA GLN A 158 -0.35 7.57 -29.80
C GLN A 158 -1.83 7.21 -29.72
N VAL A 159 -2.52 7.71 -28.69
CA VAL A 159 -3.95 7.97 -28.80
C VAL A 159 -4.13 9.46 -28.64
N VAL A 160 -4.66 10.01 -29.71
CA VAL A 160 -4.93 11.40 -29.99
C VAL A 160 -6.05 11.91 -29.07
N HIS A 161 -5.87 13.14 -28.58
CA HIS A 161 -6.86 14.13 -28.11
C HIS A 161 -7.16 14.37 -26.60
N GLN A 162 -6.79 15.61 -26.24
CA GLN A 162 -7.55 16.65 -25.51
C GLN A 162 -7.60 16.61 -23.96
N GLU A 163 -6.92 17.60 -23.37
CA GLU A 163 -7.35 18.32 -22.16
C GLU A 163 -8.38 19.42 -22.53
N PRO A 164 -9.06 20.05 -21.56
CA PRO A 164 -9.55 19.55 -20.27
C PRO A 164 -11.04 19.91 -20.08
N SER A 165 -11.75 19.32 -19.10
CA SER A 165 -12.72 19.99 -18.19
C SER A 165 -13.79 19.04 -17.62
N VAL A 166 -14.10 19.27 -16.34
CA VAL A 166 -15.22 18.74 -15.54
C VAL A 166 -15.06 17.28 -15.07
N PRO A 167 -15.14 16.99 -13.75
CA PRO A 167 -15.22 15.62 -13.25
C PRO A 167 -16.46 14.93 -13.86
N PRO A 168 -16.34 13.71 -14.41
CA PRO A 168 -17.46 13.05 -15.05
C PRO A 168 -18.61 12.85 -14.05
N PRO A 169 -19.87 12.96 -14.51
CA PRO A 169 -21.03 12.66 -13.67
C PRO A 169 -20.91 11.23 -13.11
N LEU A 170 -21.44 11.01 -11.90
CA LEU A 170 -21.33 9.74 -11.15
C LEU A 170 -21.72 8.49 -11.97
N ASP A 171 -22.61 8.63 -12.94
CA ASP A 171 -23.05 7.56 -13.84
C ASP A 171 -21.95 7.04 -14.80
N ASP A 172 -21.01 7.90 -15.20
CA ASP A 172 -19.88 7.53 -16.06
C ASP A 172 -18.80 6.77 -15.28
N ALA A 173 -18.56 7.15 -14.02
CA ALA A 173 -17.60 6.48 -13.14
C ALA A 173 -18.02 5.03 -12.85
N LEU A 174 -19.32 4.80 -12.60
CA LEU A 174 -19.86 3.46 -12.41
C LEU A 174 -19.77 2.61 -13.69
N THR A 175 -20.08 3.21 -14.83
CA THR A 175 -19.98 2.56 -16.15
C THR A 175 -18.53 2.18 -16.46
N MET A 176 -17.57 3.05 -16.13
CA MET A 176 -16.15 2.76 -16.25
C MET A 176 -15.69 1.60 -15.35
N VAL A 177 -16.09 1.60 -14.07
CA VAL A 177 -15.73 0.53 -13.12
C VAL A 177 -16.31 -0.81 -13.59
N ARG A 178 -17.57 -0.84 -14.05
CA ARG A 178 -18.20 -2.05 -14.60
C ARG A 178 -17.49 -2.56 -15.85
N ARG A 179 -17.11 -1.65 -16.75
CA ARG A 179 -16.35 -2.01 -17.95
C ARG A 179 -14.98 -2.60 -17.60
N GLN A 180 -14.25 -1.96 -16.69
CA GLN A 180 -12.95 -2.47 -16.23
C GLN A 180 -13.08 -3.83 -15.55
N LEU A 181 -14.13 -4.04 -14.75
CA LEU A 181 -14.41 -5.34 -14.13
C LEU A 181 -14.58 -6.44 -15.20
N ALA A 182 -15.39 -6.17 -16.23
CA ALA A 182 -15.62 -7.11 -17.32
C ALA A 182 -14.33 -7.41 -18.12
N GLU A 183 -13.50 -6.39 -18.36
CA GLU A 183 -12.21 -6.54 -19.05
C GLU A 183 -11.24 -7.43 -18.23
N TRP A 184 -11.16 -7.23 -16.91
CA TRP A 184 -10.32 -8.07 -16.04
C TRP A 184 -10.84 -9.50 -15.90
N GLN A 185 -12.16 -9.70 -15.84
CA GLN A 185 -12.77 -11.03 -15.80
C GLN A 185 -12.53 -11.80 -17.11
N ALA A 186 -12.62 -11.12 -18.26
CA ALA A 186 -12.30 -11.70 -19.56
C ALA A 186 -10.82 -12.09 -19.65
N LEU A 187 -9.92 -11.21 -19.19
CA LEU A 187 -8.48 -11.48 -19.17
C LEU A 187 -8.13 -12.65 -18.24
N LEU A 188 -8.72 -12.73 -17.05
CA LEU A 188 -8.53 -13.86 -16.14
C LEU A 188 -8.96 -15.17 -16.81
N SER A 189 -10.11 -15.19 -17.47
CA SER A 189 -10.64 -16.37 -18.16
C SER A 189 -9.71 -16.83 -19.29
N GLN A 190 -9.17 -15.89 -20.08
CA GLN A 190 -8.20 -16.17 -21.14
C GLN A 190 -6.88 -16.72 -20.58
N LEU A 191 -6.35 -16.11 -19.51
CA LEU A 191 -5.11 -16.55 -18.87
C LEU A 191 -5.26 -17.93 -18.22
N GLN A 192 -6.42 -18.24 -17.64
CA GLN A 192 -6.74 -19.58 -17.13
C GLN A 192 -6.78 -20.62 -18.26
N ALA A 193 -7.43 -20.29 -19.38
CA ALA A 193 -7.47 -21.17 -20.55
C ALA A 193 -6.08 -21.44 -21.15
N GLN A 194 -5.15 -20.49 -21.01
CA GLN A 194 -3.78 -20.60 -21.50
C GLN A 194 -2.79 -21.17 -20.47
N ASN A 195 -3.26 -21.66 -19.31
CA ASN A 195 -2.39 -22.13 -18.21
C ASN A 195 -1.32 -21.11 -17.82
N ALA A 196 -1.69 -19.83 -17.74
CA ALA A 196 -0.77 -18.76 -17.37
C ALA A 196 -0.18 -18.96 -15.96
N PRO A 197 1.02 -18.42 -15.69
CA PRO A 197 1.64 -18.45 -14.37
C PRO A 197 0.70 -17.98 -13.25
N ALA A 198 0.74 -18.68 -12.10
CA ALA A 198 -0.11 -18.40 -10.94
C ALA A 198 -0.04 -16.95 -10.45
N GLN A 199 1.09 -16.28 -10.65
CA GLN A 199 1.30 -14.87 -10.33
C GLN A 199 0.42 -13.94 -11.18
N LEU A 200 0.25 -14.22 -12.48
CA LEU A 200 -0.60 -13.43 -13.38
C LEU A 200 -2.10 -13.66 -13.09
N LEU A 201 -2.47 -14.90 -12.77
CA LEU A 201 -3.83 -15.24 -12.33
C LEU A 201 -4.19 -14.52 -11.03
N SER A 202 -3.27 -14.55 -10.06
CA SER A 202 -3.41 -13.87 -8.76
C SER A 202 -3.49 -12.34 -8.92
N PHE A 203 -2.73 -11.77 -9.86
CA PHE A 203 -2.80 -10.35 -10.17
C PHE A 203 -4.16 -9.95 -10.74
N CYS A 204 -4.69 -10.70 -11.71
CA CYS A 204 -6.02 -10.41 -12.28
C CYS A 204 -7.13 -10.57 -11.23
N GLN A 205 -7.07 -11.60 -10.39
CA GLN A 205 -8.00 -11.80 -9.27
C GLN A 205 -7.96 -10.62 -8.27
N TYR A 206 -6.77 -10.10 -7.99
CA TYR A 206 -6.62 -8.92 -7.11
C TYR A 206 -7.23 -7.66 -7.72
N GLN A 207 -7.05 -7.41 -9.03
CA GLN A 207 -7.66 -6.26 -9.71
C GLN A 207 -9.19 -6.34 -9.71
N ILE A 208 -9.75 -7.53 -9.94
CA ILE A 208 -11.20 -7.79 -9.85
C ILE A 208 -11.70 -7.48 -8.44
N TRP A 209 -11.07 -8.07 -7.41
CA TRP A 209 -11.45 -7.87 -6.00
C TRP A 209 -11.41 -6.38 -5.60
N HIS A 210 -10.39 -5.65 -6.03
CA HIS A 210 -10.26 -4.23 -5.74
C HIS A 210 -11.37 -3.38 -6.40
N LEU A 211 -11.75 -3.71 -7.64
CA LEU A 211 -12.86 -3.05 -8.33
C LEU A 211 -14.21 -3.40 -7.67
N GLU A 212 -14.40 -4.65 -7.25
CA GLU A 212 -15.61 -5.09 -6.53
C GLU A 212 -15.78 -4.37 -5.19
N LEU A 213 -14.70 -4.14 -4.44
CA LEU A 213 -14.72 -3.34 -3.22
C LEU A 213 -15.05 -1.86 -3.46
N SER A 214 -14.77 -1.36 -4.65
CA SER A 214 -15.02 0.03 -5.03
C SER A 214 -16.49 0.27 -5.44
N LEU A 215 -17.23 -0.78 -5.81
CA LEU A 215 -18.63 -0.69 -6.25
C LEU A 215 -19.61 -0.25 -5.14
N PRO A 216 -19.55 -0.78 -3.90
CA PRO A 216 -20.39 -0.31 -2.80
C PRO A 216 -20.11 1.15 -2.42
N ALA A 217 -18.86 1.60 -2.51
CA ALA A 217 -18.45 2.96 -2.20
C ALA A 217 -18.98 4.01 -3.19
N LEU A 218 -19.40 3.58 -4.39
CA LEU A 218 -19.99 4.40 -5.44
C LEU A 218 -21.53 4.37 -5.45
N GLY A 219 -22.17 3.78 -4.43
CA GLY A 219 -23.61 3.91 -4.22
C GLY A 219 -24.48 2.80 -4.80
N LEU A 220 -23.94 1.61 -5.06
CA LEU A 220 -24.77 0.43 -5.33
C LEU A 220 -24.71 -0.57 -4.18
N SER A 221 -25.87 -0.86 -3.58
CA SER A 221 -26.07 -2.12 -2.90
C SER A 221 -25.87 -3.24 -3.93
N ILE A 222 -24.94 -4.15 -3.66
CA ILE A 222 -24.93 -5.43 -4.36
C ILE A 222 -26.14 -6.19 -3.81
N SER A 223 -27.21 -6.28 -4.60
CA SER A 223 -28.22 -7.31 -4.40
C SER A 223 -27.60 -8.64 -4.81
N VAL A 224 -27.21 -9.44 -3.82
CA VAL A 224 -27.27 -10.90 -3.91
C VAL A 224 -28.38 -11.35 -2.98
#